data_AF-A0A481S215-F1
#
_entry.id   AF-A0A481S215-F1
#
_cell.length_a   1.000
_cell.length_b   1.000
_cell.length_c   1.000
_cell.angle_alpha   90.00
_cell.angle_beta   90.00
_cell.angle_gamma   90.00
#
_symmetry.space_group_name_H-M   'P 1'
#
loop_
_entity.id
_entity.type
_entity.pdbx_description
1 polymer ?
#
loop_
_entity_poly.entity_id
_entity_poly.type
_entity_poly.pdbx_seq_one_letter_code
_entity_poly.pdbx_strand_id
1 'polypeptide(L)'
;MEILYKNCDLEKLQLLADNKNKSGIYCWINNINNKIYIGSSINLTNRFYKYYSVNLLMTRKTFIHNALLKYGYSNFSLVILEYITNKKELINKEQYYIDLLRGTPAEYNILNKAGSSLGFKHNKETLDFFLNTRKLSKEAKENLSLASTGRILSEETRLKISSNASQKRYKTYWRN
;
A
#
# COMPACT_ATOMS: atom_id res chain seq x y z
N MET A 1 11.44 12.09 -20.91
CA MET A 1 10.54 13.26 -20.84
C MET A 1 9.35 12.86 -19.99
N GLU A 2 9.07 13.61 -18.93
CA GLU A 2 7.91 13.35 -18.08
C GLU A 2 6.63 13.77 -18.82
N ILE A 3 5.56 12.99 -18.69
CA ILE A 3 4.26 13.28 -19.31
C ILE A 3 3.29 13.72 -18.22
N LEU A 4 2.70 14.90 -18.36
CA LEU A 4 1.79 15.50 -17.40
C LEU A 4 0.40 15.68 -18.02
N TYR A 5 -0.61 15.14 -17.35
CA TYR A 5 -2.02 15.44 -17.56
C TYR A 5 -2.47 16.35 -16.41
N LYS A 6 -2.81 17.60 -16.71
CA LYS A 6 -3.11 18.64 -15.71
C LYS A 6 -4.52 18.53 -15.13
N ASN A 7 -5.45 18.02 -15.94
CA ASN A 7 -6.84 17.83 -15.55
C ASN A 7 -7.26 16.40 -15.92
N CYS A 8 -7.25 15.52 -14.91
CA CYS A 8 -7.57 14.12 -15.09
C CYS A 8 -9.03 13.84 -15.48
N ASP A 9 -9.94 14.81 -15.35
CA ASP A 9 -11.32 14.64 -15.82
C ASP A 9 -11.40 14.84 -17.34
N LEU A 10 -10.87 15.96 -17.83
CA LEU A 10 -10.92 16.34 -19.24
C LEU A 10 -9.99 15.47 -20.10
N GLU A 11 -8.81 15.14 -19.58
CA GLU A 11 -7.76 14.43 -20.33
C GLU A 11 -7.84 12.91 -20.19
N LYS A 12 -8.89 12.38 -19.55
CA LYS A 12 -9.07 10.94 -19.28
C LYS A 12 -8.86 10.07 -20.52
N LEU A 13 -9.48 10.41 -21.65
CA LEU A 13 -9.42 9.60 -22.87
C LEU A 13 -8.00 9.58 -23.45
N GLN A 14 -7.34 10.74 -23.50
CA GLN A 14 -5.97 10.89 -23.95
C GLN A 14 -5.01 10.09 -23.06
N LEU A 15 -5.14 10.25 -21.74
CA LEU A 15 -4.38 9.51 -20.73
C LEU A 15 -4.52 8.00 -20.90
N LEU A 16 -5.72 7.48 -21.19
CA LEU A 16 -5.92 6.04 -21.40
C LEU A 16 -5.32 5.55 -22.72
N ALA A 17 -5.42 6.36 -23.79
CA ALA A 17 -4.89 6.05 -25.10
C ALA A 17 -3.35 6.04 -25.11
N ASP A 18 -2.73 7.09 -24.57
CA ASP A 18 -1.27 7.26 -24.54
C ASP A 18 -0.57 6.18 -23.73
N ASN A 19 -1.25 5.60 -22.74
CA ASN A 19 -0.68 4.60 -21.83
C ASN A 19 -1.03 3.15 -22.22
N LYS A 20 -1.64 2.93 -23.39
CA LYS A 20 -2.02 1.60 -23.88
C LYS A 20 -0.80 0.69 -23.99
N ASN A 21 -0.89 -0.49 -23.36
CA ASN A 21 0.17 -1.51 -23.29
C ASN A 21 1.49 -1.05 -22.65
N LYS A 22 1.50 0.07 -21.94
CA LYS A 22 2.69 0.57 -21.25
C LYS A 22 2.69 0.13 -19.78
N SER A 23 3.88 -0.17 -19.27
CA SER A 23 4.17 -0.30 -17.84
C SER A 23 4.96 0.91 -17.36
N GLY A 24 4.82 1.27 -16.08
CA GLY A 24 5.52 2.43 -15.56
C GLY A 24 5.17 2.81 -14.13
N ILE A 25 5.83 3.87 -13.68
CA ILE A 25 5.61 4.56 -12.42
C ILE A 25 4.85 5.87 -12.71
N TYR A 26 3.84 6.16 -11.91
CA TYR A 26 3.02 7.35 -12.03
C TYR A 26 2.80 8.02 -10.68
N CYS A 27 2.48 9.30 -10.72
CA CYS A 27 2.17 10.13 -9.58
C CYS A 27 0.82 10.84 -9.78
N TRP A 28 -0.13 10.60 -8.89
CA TRP A 28 -1.32 11.45 -8.77
C TRP A 28 -1.01 12.61 -7.85
N ILE A 29 -1.38 13.81 -8.24
CA ILE A 29 -1.19 15.05 -7.47
C ILE A 29 -2.55 15.67 -7.23
N ASN A 30 -2.92 15.84 -5.97
CA ASN A 30 -4.12 16.58 -5.60
C ASN A 30 -3.82 18.08 -5.60
N ASN A 31 -4.41 18.81 -6.53
CA ASN A 31 -4.14 20.23 -6.76
C ASN A 31 -4.74 21.15 -5.66
N ILE A 32 -5.58 20.63 -4.76
CA ILE A 32 -6.17 21.39 -3.64
C ILE A 32 -5.24 21.45 -2.44
N ASN A 33 -4.57 20.34 -2.11
CA ASN A 33 -3.79 20.21 -0.87
C ASN A 33 -2.34 19.74 -1.12
N ASN A 34 -1.94 19.61 -2.39
CA ASN A 34 -0.61 19.18 -2.83
C ASN A 34 -0.19 17.78 -2.36
N LYS A 35 -1.16 16.95 -1.92
CA LYS A 35 -0.94 15.55 -1.56
C LYS A 35 -0.66 14.72 -2.80
N ILE A 36 0.34 13.84 -2.71
CA ILE A 36 0.67 12.94 -3.80
C ILE A 36 0.40 11.46 -3.48
N TYR A 37 0.16 10.68 -4.53
CA TYR A 37 0.17 9.22 -4.51
C TYR A 37 1.07 8.69 -5.63
N ILE A 38 2.06 7.90 -5.26
CA ILE A 38 2.95 7.22 -6.20
C ILE A 38 2.50 5.76 -6.31
N GLY A 39 2.47 5.25 -7.54
CA GLY A 39 2.22 3.84 -7.77
C GLY A 39 2.87 3.35 -9.04
N SER A 40 2.97 2.03 -9.16
CA SER A 40 3.46 1.37 -10.37
C SER A 40 2.39 0.50 -11.02
N SER A 41 2.59 0.14 -12.29
CA SER A 41 1.81 -0.92 -12.93
C SER A 41 2.52 -1.57 -14.10
N ILE A 42 2.23 -2.86 -14.30
CA ILE A 42 2.56 -3.61 -15.51
C ILE A 42 1.67 -3.17 -16.70
N ASN A 43 0.47 -2.66 -16.43
CA ASN A 43 -0.45 -2.16 -17.45
C ASN A 43 -1.13 -0.89 -16.92
N LEU A 44 -0.60 0.25 -17.36
CA LEU A 44 -1.02 1.57 -16.91
C LEU A 44 -2.48 1.86 -17.30
N THR A 45 -2.91 1.57 -18.53
CA THR A 45 -4.31 1.75 -18.94
C THR A 45 -5.27 0.97 -18.02
N ASN A 46 -5.00 -0.31 -17.76
CA ASN A 46 -5.84 -1.10 -16.85
C ASN A 46 -5.81 -0.56 -15.41
N ARG A 47 -4.67 -0.03 -14.96
CA ARG A 47 -4.57 0.59 -13.65
C ARG A 47 -5.39 1.88 -13.57
N PHE A 48 -5.31 2.74 -14.58
CA PHE A 48 -6.04 3.99 -14.67
C PHE A 48 -7.53 3.78 -14.80
N TYR A 49 -7.99 2.82 -15.61
CA TYR A 49 -9.41 2.44 -15.67
C TYR A 49 -10.00 2.12 -14.29
N LYS A 50 -9.22 1.48 -13.39
CA LYS A 50 -9.68 1.19 -12.03
C LYS A 50 -9.88 2.46 -11.19
N TYR A 51 -9.06 3.48 -11.39
CA TYR A 51 -9.23 4.77 -10.71
C TYR A 51 -10.45 5.56 -11.22
N TYR A 52 -10.90 5.33 -12.45
CA TYR A 52 -12.12 5.92 -13.01
C TYR A 52 -13.38 5.07 -12.83
N SER A 53 -13.28 3.92 -12.14
CA SER A 53 -14.42 3.04 -11.88
C SER A 53 -15.03 3.35 -10.51
N VAL A 54 -16.18 4.02 -10.50
CA VAL A 54 -16.87 4.41 -9.25
C VAL A 54 -17.12 3.21 -8.33
N ASN A 55 -17.53 2.07 -8.89
CA ASN A 55 -17.72 0.84 -8.11
C ASN A 55 -16.42 0.42 -7.39
N LEU A 56 -15.28 0.44 -8.09
CA LEU A 56 -14.01 0.10 -7.48
C LEU A 56 -13.55 1.12 -6.44
N LEU A 57 -13.84 2.41 -6.63
CA LEU A 57 -13.51 3.42 -5.63
C LEU A 57 -14.31 3.22 -4.34
N MET A 58 -15.60 2.92 -4.47
CA MET A 58 -16.49 2.71 -3.32
C MET A 58 -16.17 1.42 -2.56
N THR A 59 -15.72 0.38 -3.26
CA THR A 59 -15.36 -0.91 -2.64
C THR A 59 -13.94 -0.92 -2.08
N ARG A 60 -12.98 -0.25 -2.74
CA ARG A 60 -11.58 -0.21 -2.31
C ARG A 60 -11.27 1.08 -1.55
N LYS A 61 -11.38 1.04 -0.23
CA LYS A 61 -11.20 2.21 0.67
C LYS A 61 -9.75 2.63 0.90
N THR A 62 -8.91 2.66 -0.14
CA THR A 62 -7.54 3.22 -0.01
C THR A 62 -7.59 4.75 -0.06
N PHE A 63 -6.60 5.43 0.52
CA PHE A 63 -6.61 6.89 0.61
C PHE A 63 -6.75 7.59 -0.75
N ILE A 64 -6.02 7.14 -1.78
CA ILE A 64 -6.14 7.72 -3.12
C ILE A 64 -7.56 7.56 -3.71
N HIS A 65 -8.24 6.42 -3.52
CA HIS A 65 -9.61 6.25 -4.02
C HIS A 65 -10.59 7.16 -3.29
N ASN A 66 -10.47 7.27 -1.97
CA ASN A 66 -11.28 8.18 -1.17
C ASN A 66 -11.03 9.64 -1.56
N ALA A 67 -9.77 10.00 -1.88
CA ALA A 67 -9.42 11.34 -2.30
C ALA A 67 -10.00 11.69 -3.67
N LEU A 68 -9.94 10.76 -4.64
CA LEU A 68 -10.57 10.93 -5.95
C LEU A 68 -12.09 11.11 -5.82
N LEU A 69 -12.76 10.34 -4.97
CA LEU A 69 -14.19 10.50 -4.67
C LEU A 69 -14.51 11.84 -4.00
N LYS A 70 -13.67 12.26 -3.03
CA LYS A 70 -13.91 13.46 -2.23
C LYS A 70 -13.69 14.75 -3.01
N TYR A 71 -12.62 14.81 -3.80
CA TYR A 71 -12.18 16.06 -4.44
C TYR A 71 -12.48 16.09 -5.95
N GLY A 72 -12.85 14.97 -6.57
CA GLY A 72 -13.14 14.90 -8.00
C GLY A 72 -11.90 14.94 -8.88
N TYR A 73 -11.98 14.35 -10.08
CA TYR A 73 -10.82 14.20 -10.99
C TYR A 73 -10.28 15.52 -11.54
N SER A 74 -11.14 16.54 -11.67
CA SER A 74 -10.75 17.88 -12.16
C SER A 74 -9.73 18.58 -11.25
N ASN A 75 -9.68 18.18 -9.97
CA ASN A 75 -8.73 18.67 -8.99
C ASN A 75 -7.48 17.79 -8.87
N PHE A 76 -7.26 16.88 -9.82
CA PHE A 76 -6.08 16.03 -9.86
C PHE A 76 -5.30 16.18 -11.15
N SER A 77 -3.98 16.21 -11.00
CA SER A 77 -3.02 16.00 -12.09
C SER A 77 -2.45 14.57 -12.01
N LEU A 78 -2.06 14.02 -13.15
CA LEU A 78 -1.33 12.75 -13.24
C LEU A 78 -0.02 12.95 -14.00
N VAL A 79 1.08 12.50 -13.42
CA VAL A 79 2.40 12.49 -14.06
C VAL A 79 2.84 11.05 -14.30
N ILE A 80 3.30 10.74 -15.51
CA ILE A 80 4.09 9.55 -15.77
C ILE A 80 5.55 9.88 -15.46
N LEU A 81 6.07 9.29 -14.38
CA LEU A 81 7.42 9.52 -13.91
C LEU A 81 8.44 8.72 -14.74
N GLU A 82 8.15 7.44 -14.99
CA GLU A 82 9.03 6.56 -15.76
C GLU A 82 8.24 5.44 -16.43
N TYR A 83 8.46 5.21 -17.73
CA TYR A 83 8.02 3.99 -18.38
C TYR A 83 9.03 2.87 -18.16
N ILE A 84 8.54 1.69 -17.78
CA ILE A 84 9.37 0.56 -17.41
C ILE A 84 9.21 -0.56 -18.44
N THR A 85 10.30 -0.94 -19.10
CA THR A 85 10.32 -2.08 -20.02
C THR A 85 10.51 -3.39 -19.26
N ASN A 86 11.48 -3.42 -18.34
CA ASN A 86 11.74 -4.58 -17.48
C ASN A 86 10.83 -4.55 -16.25
N LYS A 87 9.71 -5.27 -16.33
CA LYS A 87 8.69 -5.30 -15.27
C LYS A 87 9.19 -5.73 -13.89
N LYS A 88 10.33 -6.43 -13.80
CA LYS A 88 10.96 -6.81 -12.52
C LYS A 88 11.44 -5.60 -11.71
N GLU A 89 11.66 -4.47 -12.37
CA GLU A 89 12.16 -3.24 -11.74
C GLU A 89 11.05 -2.38 -11.12
N LEU A 90 9.78 -2.66 -11.42
CA LEU A 90 8.65 -1.80 -11.01
C LEU A 90 8.64 -1.49 -9.52
N ILE A 91 8.82 -2.50 -8.66
CA ILE A 91 8.79 -2.31 -7.20
C ILE A 91 9.99 -1.47 -6.73
N ASN A 92 11.18 -1.74 -7.25
CA ASN A 92 12.39 -0.99 -6.88
C ASN A 92 12.31 0.46 -7.35
N LYS A 93 11.75 0.70 -8.55
CA LYS A 93 11.54 2.04 -9.11
C LYS A 93 10.42 2.79 -8.38
N GLU A 94 9.33 2.12 -8.04
CA GLU A 94 8.28 2.69 -7.17
C GLU A 94 8.88 3.13 -5.83
N GLN A 95 9.70 2.28 -5.21
CA GLN A 95 10.39 2.61 -3.97
C GLN A 95 11.32 3.82 -4.13
N TYR A 96 12.12 3.84 -5.21
CA TYR A 96 13.01 4.97 -5.51
C TYR A 96 12.24 6.29 -5.59
N TYR A 97 11.11 6.34 -6.30
CA TYR A 97 10.30 7.56 -6.39
C TYR A 97 9.59 7.91 -5.08
N ILE A 98 9.13 6.91 -4.32
CA ILE A 98 8.59 7.13 -2.96
C ILE A 98 9.65 7.77 -2.05
N ASP A 99 10.89 7.28 -2.09
CA ASP A 99 11.98 7.80 -1.28
C ASP A 99 12.43 9.19 -1.75
N LEU A 100 12.57 9.39 -3.06
CA LEU A 100 12.95 10.67 -3.69
C LEU A 100 11.97 11.79 -3.34
N LEU A 101 10.68 11.49 -3.39
CA LEU A 101 9.61 12.46 -3.14
C LEU A 101 9.17 12.51 -1.67
N ARG A 102 9.81 11.75 -0.78
CA ARG A 102 9.47 11.70 0.65
C ARG A 102 9.63 13.06 1.36
N GLY A 103 10.47 13.96 0.85
CA GLY A 103 10.61 15.34 1.33
C GLY A 103 9.45 16.27 0.95
N THR A 104 8.52 15.78 0.12
CA THR A 104 7.23 16.42 -0.19
C THR A 104 6.10 15.68 0.54
N PRO A 105 4.86 16.20 0.58
CA PRO A 105 3.77 15.51 1.26
C PRO A 105 3.33 14.23 0.51
N ALA A 106 3.98 13.08 0.78
CA ALA A 106 3.53 11.76 0.35
C ALA A 106 2.30 11.31 1.17
N GLU A 107 1.14 11.92 0.92
CA GLU A 107 0.00 11.84 1.85
C GLU A 107 -1.11 10.85 1.45
N TYR A 108 -0.89 9.98 0.46
CA TYR A 108 -1.81 8.89 0.17
C TYR A 108 -1.15 7.50 0.12
N ASN A 109 0.18 7.41 0.04
CA ASN A 109 0.92 6.17 0.22
C ASN A 109 0.98 5.81 1.71
N ILE A 110 0.21 4.81 2.13
CA ILE A 110 0.18 4.34 3.53
C ILE A 110 1.49 3.64 3.91
N LEU A 111 2.03 2.87 2.97
CA LEU A 111 3.17 2.01 3.19
C LEU A 111 4.44 2.76 2.79
N ASN A 112 5.43 2.72 3.68
CA ASN A 112 6.75 3.29 3.42
C ASN A 112 7.56 2.44 2.43
N LYS A 113 7.23 1.16 2.32
CA LYS A 113 7.85 0.21 1.40
C LYS A 113 6.88 -0.17 0.28
N ALA A 114 7.29 0.01 -0.97
CA ALA A 114 6.53 -0.41 -2.14
C ALA A 114 6.25 -1.92 -2.06
N GLY A 115 5.00 -2.31 -2.32
CA GLY A 115 4.58 -3.71 -2.33
C GLY A 115 4.66 -4.47 -0.99
N SER A 116 5.01 -3.81 0.13
CA SER A 116 5.20 -4.50 1.41
C SER A 116 4.62 -3.73 2.60
N SER A 117 3.77 -4.40 3.36
CA SER A 117 3.29 -3.92 4.67
C SER A 117 4.24 -4.24 5.82
N LEU A 118 5.41 -4.82 5.54
CA LEU A 118 6.35 -5.22 6.58
C LEU A 118 6.84 -3.99 7.35
N GLY A 119 6.62 -4.00 8.67
CA GLY A 119 6.96 -2.90 9.57
C GLY A 119 5.87 -1.82 9.70
N PHE A 120 4.78 -1.90 8.94
CA PHE A 120 3.61 -1.05 9.16
C PHE A 120 2.97 -1.36 10.52
N LYS A 121 2.65 -0.32 11.29
CA LYS A 121 2.03 -0.45 12.61
C LYS A 121 0.63 0.16 12.57
N HIS A 122 -0.36 -0.62 13.00
CA HIS A 122 -1.71 -0.13 13.21
C HIS A 122 -1.75 0.85 14.40
N ASN A 123 -2.74 1.75 14.40
CA ASN A 123 -2.99 2.62 15.54
C ASN A 123 -3.53 1.81 16.74
N LYS A 124 -3.50 2.42 17.93
CA LYS A 124 -3.91 1.76 19.18
C LYS A 124 -5.35 1.27 19.14
N GLU A 125 -6.27 2.07 18.61
CA GLU A 125 -7.70 1.74 18.52
C GLU A 125 -7.95 0.51 17.64
N THR A 126 -7.31 0.43 16.48
CA THR A 126 -7.42 -0.73 15.58
C THR A 126 -6.84 -1.98 16.22
N LEU A 127 -5.72 -1.84 16.94
CA LEU A 127 -5.12 -2.94 17.68
C LEU A 127 -6.05 -3.43 18.80
N ASP A 128 -6.65 -2.51 19.55
CA ASP A 128 -7.62 -2.81 20.60
C ASP A 128 -8.83 -3.55 20.06
N PHE A 129 -9.42 -3.08 18.96
CA PHE A 129 -10.53 -3.76 18.29
C PHE A 129 -10.18 -5.21 17.91
N PHE A 130 -8.98 -5.44 17.38
CA PHE A 130 -8.55 -6.80 17.04
C PHE A 130 -8.33 -7.70 18.25
N LEU A 131 -7.84 -7.14 19.36
CA LEU A 131 -7.59 -7.89 20.58
C LEU A 131 -8.88 -8.22 21.34
N ASN A 132 -9.78 -7.24 21.45
CA ASN A 132 -10.89 -7.30 22.39
C ASN A 132 -12.25 -7.54 21.72
N THR A 133 -12.44 -7.07 20.49
CA THR A 133 -13.72 -7.14 19.78
C THR A 133 -13.79 -8.31 18.81
N ARG A 134 -12.72 -8.57 18.05
CA ARG A 134 -12.70 -9.66 17.06
C ARG A 134 -12.52 -11.02 17.73
N LYS A 135 -13.63 -11.64 18.16
CA LYS A 135 -13.62 -13.00 18.74
C LYS A 135 -13.79 -14.06 17.65
N LEU A 136 -12.84 -14.99 17.58
CA LEU A 136 -12.97 -16.20 16.76
C LEU A 136 -14.04 -17.13 17.34
N SER A 137 -14.80 -17.79 16.46
CA SER A 137 -15.71 -18.88 16.85
C SER A 137 -14.93 -20.04 17.45
N LYS A 138 -15.62 -20.91 18.20
CA LYS A 138 -15.02 -22.11 18.79
C LYS A 138 -14.41 -23.02 17.71
N GLU A 139 -15.18 -23.28 16.66
CA GLU A 139 -14.76 -24.06 15.48
C GLU A 139 -13.51 -23.46 14.80
N ALA A 140 -13.46 -22.14 14.60
CA ALA A 140 -12.30 -21.49 13.99
C ALA A 140 -11.03 -21.64 14.87
N LYS A 141 -11.18 -21.61 16.19
CA LYS A 141 -10.06 -21.84 17.12
C LYS A 141 -9.58 -23.29 17.08
N GLU A 142 -10.50 -24.25 17.01
CA GLU A 142 -10.18 -25.68 16.90
C GLU A 142 -9.44 -25.97 15.59
N ASN A 143 -9.91 -25.44 14.46
CA ASN A 143 -9.26 -25.58 13.16
C ASN A 143 -7.84 -24.98 13.14
N LEU A 144 -7.66 -23.81 13.77
CA LEU A 144 -6.33 -23.20 13.92
C LEU A 144 -5.39 -24.07 14.78
N SER A 145 -5.92 -24.66 15.86
CA SER A 145 -5.16 -25.56 16.72
C SER A 145 -4.75 -26.82 15.95
N LEU A 146 -5.68 -27.47 15.26
CA LEU A 146 -5.43 -28.66 14.44
C LEU A 146 -4.38 -28.40 13.36
N ALA A 147 -4.46 -27.27 12.66
CA ALA A 147 -3.49 -26.86 11.64
C ALA A 147 -2.09 -26.59 12.21
N SER A 148 -1.98 -26.28 13.51
CA SER A 148 -0.70 -26.07 14.19
C SER A 148 -0.10 -27.36 14.75
N THR A 149 -0.91 -28.41 14.93
CA THR A 149 -0.48 -29.70 15.48
C THR A 149 0.53 -30.37 14.54
N GLY A 150 1.64 -30.87 15.08
CA GLY A 150 2.67 -31.57 14.30
C GLY A 150 3.60 -30.64 13.50
N ARG A 151 3.45 -29.32 13.60
CA ARG A 151 4.34 -28.37 12.93
C ARG A 151 5.75 -28.41 13.53
N ILE A 152 6.72 -28.86 12.75
CA ILE A 152 8.15 -28.80 13.11
C ILE A 152 8.69 -27.42 12.76
N LEU A 153 9.20 -26.71 13.77
CA LEU A 153 9.86 -25.41 13.56
C LEU A 153 11.30 -25.62 13.09
N SER A 154 11.77 -24.79 12.17
CA SER A 154 13.19 -24.78 11.80
C SER A 154 14.06 -24.36 12.99
N GLU A 155 15.30 -24.85 13.00
CA GLU A 155 16.30 -24.52 14.02
C GLU A 155 16.44 -22.99 14.21
N GLU A 156 16.54 -22.26 13.09
CA GLU A 156 16.64 -20.81 13.07
C GLU A 156 15.41 -20.13 13.70
N THR A 157 14.21 -20.62 13.39
CA THR A 157 12.96 -20.08 13.95
C THR A 157 12.89 -20.33 15.46
N ARG A 158 13.29 -21.52 15.90
CA ARG A 158 13.33 -21.90 17.32
C ARG A 158 14.27 -21.00 18.13
N LEU A 159 15.44 -20.69 17.59
CA LEU A 159 16.41 -19.79 18.21
C LEU A 159 15.89 -18.34 18.31
N LYS A 160 15.22 -17.83 17.27
CA LYS A 160 14.59 -16.49 17.29
C LYS A 160 13.46 -16.38 18.32
N ILE A 161 12.67 -17.44 18.50
CA ILE A 161 11.61 -17.47 19.52
C ILE A 161 12.22 -17.49 20.93
N SER A 162 13.22 -18.35 21.16
CA SER A 162 13.92 -18.47 22.46
C SER A 162 14.57 -17.15 22.89
N SER A 163 15.31 -16.50 22.01
CA SER A 163 15.96 -15.20 22.29
C SER A 163 14.96 -14.09 22.63
N ASN A 164 13.84 -13.99 21.91
CA ASN A 164 12.79 -13.01 22.20
C ASN A 164 12.07 -13.29 23.53
N ALA A 165 11.85 -14.55 23.88
CA ALA A 165 11.24 -14.93 25.17
C ALA A 165 12.14 -14.53 26.35
N SER A 166 13.46 -14.74 26.23
CA SER A 166 14.45 -14.34 27.22
C SER A 166 14.53 -12.83 27.40
N GLN A 167 14.49 -12.05 26.31
CA GLN A 167 14.48 -10.58 26.38
C GLN A 167 13.20 -10.01 27.01
N LYS A 168 12.02 -10.61 26.73
CA LYS A 168 10.77 -10.23 27.39
C LYS A 168 10.84 -10.52 28.89
N ARG A 169 11.31 -11.71 29.28
CA ARG A 169 11.50 -12.07 30.70
C ARG A 169 12.42 -11.07 31.40
N TYR A 170 13.59 -10.77 30.83
CA TYR A 170 14.52 -9.78 31.38
C TYR A 170 13.86 -8.42 31.59
N LYS A 171 13.14 -7.88 30.61
CA LYS A 171 12.44 -6.57 30.74
C LYS A 171 11.35 -6.54 31.81
N THR A 172 10.75 -7.67 32.16
CA THR A 172 9.78 -7.76 33.26
C THR A 172 10.46 -7.74 34.62
N TYR A 173 11.68 -8.28 34.75
CA TYR A 173 12.44 -8.29 36.01
C TYR A 173 12.97 -6.90 36.41
N TRP A 174 13.24 -6.00 35.46
CA TRP A 174 13.74 -4.63 35.75
C TRP A 174 12.64 -3.55 35.79
N ARG A 175 11.39 -3.97 35.97
CA ARG A 175 10.20 -3.08 36.04
C ARG A 175 9.50 -3.10 37.41
N ASN A 176 10.08 -3.78 38.40
CA ASN A 176 9.68 -3.73 39.81
C ASN A 176 10.74 -2.97 40.60
#